data_AF-A0A955Q091-F1
#
_entry.id   AF-A0A955Q091-F1
#
_cell.length_a   1.000
_cell.length_b   1.000
_cell.length_c   1.000
_cell.angle_alpha   90.00
_cell.angle_beta   90.00
_cell.angle_gamma   90.00
#
_symmetry.space_group_name_H-M   'P 1'
#
loop_
_entity.id
_entity.type
_entity.pdbx_description
1 polymer ?
#
loop_
_entity_poly.entity_id
_entity_poly.type
_entity_poly.pdbx_seq_one_letter_code
_entity_poly.pdbx_strand_id
1 'polypeptide(L)' 'MESYVKRILLFACFAGSLFLALGCEQEGPAERAGEKVDESMEKAGEKMEQAGENIQDSAN' A
#
# COMPACT_ATOMS: atom_id res chain seq x y z
N MET A 1 19.60 -27.98 -31.20
CA MET A 1 18.26 -27.42 -30.89
C MET A 1 18.14 -27.08 -29.41
N GLU A 2 18.46 -28.01 -28.51
CA GLU A 2 18.51 -27.84 -27.04
C GLU A 2 19.21 -26.56 -26.53
N SER A 3 20.38 -26.23 -27.08
CA SER A 3 21.16 -25.07 -26.62
C SER A 3 20.49 -23.73 -26.95
N TYR A 4 19.67 -23.67 -28.00
CA TYR A 4 18.99 -22.45 -28.44
C TYR A 4 17.74 -22.19 -27.60
N VAL A 5 16.98 -23.25 -27.29
CA VAL A 5 15.82 -23.20 -26.41
C VAL A 5 16.21 -22.74 -25.01
N LYS A 6 17.32 -23.26 -24.46
CA LYS A 6 17.85 -22.83 -23.15
C LYS A 6 18.26 -21.36 -23.12
N ARG A 7 18.88 -20.85 -24.19
CA ARG A 7 19.26 -19.43 -24.29
C ARG A 7 18.04 -18.51 -24.42
N ILE A 8 17.02 -18.91 -25.18
CA ILE A 8 15.76 -18.17 -25.29
C ILE A 8 15.03 -18.14 -23.94
N LEU A 9 14.95 -19.27 -23.24
CA LEU A 9 14.34 -19.36 -21.91
C LEU A 9 15.04 -18.44 -20.90
N LEU A 10 16.38 -18.44 -20.89
CA LEU A 10 17.15 -17.55 -20.03
C LEU A 10 16.90 -16.07 -20.33
N PHE A 11 16.84 -15.69 -21.62
CA PHE A 11 16.52 -14.32 -22.02
C PHE A 11 15.09 -13.91 -21.64
N ALA A 12 14.12 -14.80 -21.80
CA ALA A 12 12.73 -14.54 -21.43
C ALA A 12 12.56 -14.35 -19.92
N CYS A 13 13.23 -15.17 -19.10
CA CYS A 13 13.23 -15.00 -17.65
C CYS A 13 13.87 -13.66 -17.23
N PHE A 14 15.00 -13.30 -17.84
CA PHE A 14 15.70 -12.05 -17.52
C PHE A 14 14.91 -10.80 -17.95
N ALA A 15 14.22 -10.86 -19.09
CA ALA A 15 13.32 -9.80 -19.52
C ALA A 15 12.11 -9.69 -18.57
N GLY A 16 11.50 -10.81 -18.18
CA GLY A 16 10.35 -10.83 -17.27
C GLY A 16 10.65 -10.21 -15.90
N SER A 17 11.83 -10.48 -15.33
CA SER A 17 12.23 -9.87 -14.05
C SER A 17 12.38 -8.35 -14.12
N LEU A 18 12.77 -7.82 -15.28
CA LEU A 18 12.92 -6.37 -15.48
C LEU A 18 11.56 -5.66 -15.55
N PHE A 19 10.55 -6.31 -16.14
CA PHE A 19 9.17 -5.79 -16.16
C PHE A 19 8.52 -5.76 -14.77
N LEU A 20 8.77 -6.77 -13.93
CA LEU A 20 8.28 -6.81 -12.55
C LEU A 20 8.91 -5.70 -11.69
N ALA A 21 10.20 -5.42 -11.88
CA ALA A 21 10.89 -4.35 -11.15
C ALA A 21 10.29 -2.95 -11.43
N LEU A 22 9.79 -2.70 -12.64
CA LEU A 22 9.15 -1.41 -12.99
C LEU A 22 7.76 -1.21 -12.36
N GLY A 23 7.15 -2.27 -11.83
CA GLY A 23 5.80 -2.24 -11.24
C GLY A 23 5.75 -2.13 -9.72
N CYS A 24 6.89 -2.20 -9.03
CA CYS A 24 6.92 -2.37 -7.57
C CYS A 24 7.11 -1.07 -6.76
N GLU A 25 7.24 0.09 -7.38
CA GLU A 25 7.79 1.27 -6.70
C GLU A 25 6.83 2.46 -6.50
N GLN A 26 5.57 2.37 -6.95
CA GLN A 26 4.61 3.45 -6.75
C GLN A 26 3.26 2.95 -6.22
N GLU A 27 2.84 3.52 -5.09
CA GLU A 27 1.52 3.26 -4.50
C GLU A 27 0.41 3.52 -5.51
N GLY A 28 -0.46 2.53 -5.65
CA GLY A 28 -1.60 2.59 -6.54
C GLY A 28 -2.60 3.67 -6.13
N PRO A 29 -3.44 4.15 -7.07
CA PRO A 29 -4.51 5.11 -6.74
C PRO A 29 -5.47 4.58 -5.66
N ALA A 30 -5.69 3.27 -5.59
CA ALA A 30 -6.51 2.63 -4.57
C ALA A 30 -5.83 2.62 -3.19
N GLU A 31 -4.53 2.34 -3.11
CA GLU A 31 -3.76 2.36 -1.86
C GLU A 31 -3.76 3.76 -1.24
N ARG A 32 -3.45 4.79 -2.04
CA ARG A 32 -3.51 6.20 -1.59
C ARG A 32 -4.91 6.65 -1.16
N ALA A 33 -5.95 6.10 -1.78
CA ALA A 33 -7.33 6.40 -1.39
C ALA A 33 -7.69 5.71 -0.07
N GLY A 34 -7.27 4.46 0.11
CA GLY A 34 -7.41 3.72 1.37
C GLY A 34 -6.71 4.43 2.52
N GLU A 35 -5.45 4.82 2.31
CA GLU A 35 -4.65 5.54 3.32
C GLU A 35 -5.34 6.83 3.79
N LYS A 36 -5.89 7.63 2.86
CA LYS A 36 -6.63 8.86 3.22
C LYS A 36 -7.90 8.58 4.02
N VAL A 37 -8.60 7.49 3.72
CA VAL A 37 -9.80 7.09 4.46
C VAL A 37 -9.39 6.65 5.87
N ASP A 38 -8.36 5.84 5.99
CA ASP A 38 -7.83 5.37 7.28
C ASP A 38 -7.39 6.55 8.15
N GLU A 39 -6.61 7.51 7.62
CA GLU A 39 -6.18 8.72 8.33
C GLU A 39 -7.38 9.58 8.77
N SER A 40 -8.42 9.65 7.94
CA SER A 40 -9.64 10.40 8.28
C SER A 40 -10.41 9.72 9.41
N MET A 41 -10.46 8.39 9.43
CA MET A 41 -11.10 7.62 10.48
C MET A 41 -10.34 7.73 11.81
N GLU A 42 -9.01 7.68 11.78
CA GLU A 42 -8.16 7.86 12.96
C GLU A 42 -8.42 9.22 13.62
N LYS A 43 -8.34 10.31 12.84
CA LYS A 43 -8.62 11.67 13.32
C LYS A 43 -10.04 11.83 13.87
N ALA A 44 -11.02 11.13 13.28
CA ALA A 44 -12.38 11.15 13.78
C ALA A 44 -12.48 10.42 15.14
N GLY A 45 -11.79 9.29 15.29
CA GLY A 45 -11.67 8.54 16.54
C GLY A 45 -11.03 9.37 17.66
N GLU A 46 -9.88 9.99 17.40
CA GLU A 46 -9.18 10.85 18.36
C GLU A 46 -10.07 12.00 18.86
N LYS A 47 -10.79 12.67 17.96
CA LYS A 47 -11.73 13.74 18.34
C LYS A 47 -12.89 13.26 19.18
N MET A 48 -13.40 12.07 18.88
CA MET A 48 -14.48 11.44 19.64
C MET A 48 -14.01 11.10 21.06
N GLU A 49 -12.80 10.57 21.20
CA GLU A 49 -12.18 10.27 22.49
C GLU A 49 -11.99 11.55 23.31
N GLN A 50 -11.37 12.58 22.75
CA GLN A 50 -11.21 13.88 23.41
C GLN A 50 -12.54 14.50 23.84
N ALA A 51 -13.58 14.39 23.01
CA ALA A 51 -14.92 14.87 23.37
C ALA A 51 -15.50 14.07 24.56
N GLY A 52 -15.29 12.75 24.59
CA GLY A 52 -15.68 11.88 25.69
C GLY A 52 -14.95 12.22 26.99
N GLU A 53 -13.63 12.41 26.94
CA GLU A 53 -12.82 12.82 28.09
C GLU A 53 -13.29 14.17 28.64
N ASN A 54 -13.47 15.18 27.79
CA ASN A 54 -13.95 16.51 28.21
C ASN A 54 -15.33 16.45 28.91
N ILE A 55 -16.22 15.57 28.45
CA ILE A 55 -17.54 15.35 29.09
C ILE A 55 -17.36 14.68 30.46
N GLN A 56 -16.47 13.70 30.56
CA GLN A 56 -16.19 13.00 31.81
C GLN A 56 -15.56 13.94 32.85
N ASP A 57 -14.59 14.76 32.45
CA ASP A 57 -13.99 15.80 33.30
C ASP A 57 -15.02 16.83 33.77
N SER A 58 -15.95 17.22 32.90
CA SER A 58 -17.02 18.19 33.24
C SER A 58 -18.12 17.60 34.14
N ALA A 59 -18.24 16.28 34.19
CA ALA A 59 -19.25 15.57 34.96
C ALA A 59 -18.76 15.14 36.36
N ASN A 60 -17.48 15.39 36.67
CA ASN A 60 -16.82 15.09 37.94
C ASN A 60 -16.58 16.38 38.76
#